data_AF-A0A9K3Q0U8-F1
#
_entry.id   AF-A0A9K3Q0U8-F1
#
_cell.length_a   1.000
_cell.length_b   1.000
_cell.length_c   1.000
_cell.angle_alpha   90.00
_cell.angle_beta   90.00
_cell.angle_gamma   90.00
#
_symmetry.space_group_name_H-M   'P 1'
#
loop_
_entity.id
_entity.type
_entity.pdbx_description
1 polymer ?
#
loop_
_entity_poly.entity_id
_entity_poly.type
_entity_poly.pdbx_seq_one_letter_code
_entity_poly.pdbx_strand_id
1 'polypeptide(L)'
;MLIHRCLLTAGFLAVVTVRLCGAFLFHAPTRMHRKIVGSGTDTVTSSSTTSYSHLRAVDNDFTHQGGEKFQVGIAGAGAVAFATAAILSKNGHDVMLWSPSGRGTKDLHANLSADSHVNQRTDETFLTASGAMDYHFVPRIAASSEQLVNENQVVLICLPANGHKHVFDELAPQLSISPTCKHVIISSHASLGALYLTKAVEQYQQQTQLKTKSKELNFPTITAWGTTVCTARRPSGTTVDVKSKRKSVDLCTIPEQELPSALKLCQSLFPHTNFQPRDGLLAISLSNLNPQNHLGMALGNISRMDKGEAWYQFQMTTPAIGRFLQDLDQERLEIARALGLDVKTIYEHFSLSFHVPISESISDMCQQIHKSGNDVYGPNTPSSRYITEDVPFGLVLTATLGRMVGRPALLHESGIMICNSMYGCDFVAKNDLLQALKLDEMTLEELQRAIRTGRNVVLDQQQERTPTSVK
;
A
#
# COMPACT_ATOMS: atom_id res chain seq x y z
N MET A 1 -4.44 -4.39 -60.14
CA MET A 1 -5.84 -4.12 -60.56
C MET A 1 -6.75 -4.94 -59.66
N LEU A 2 -7.24 -4.35 -58.57
CA LEU A 2 -8.54 -3.66 -58.45
C LEU A 2 -9.77 -4.60 -58.47
N ILE A 3 -10.31 -4.83 -57.27
CA ILE A 3 -11.71 -4.59 -56.83
C ILE A 3 -12.85 -5.03 -57.77
N HIS A 4 -13.69 -6.00 -57.34
CA HIS A 4 -15.08 -5.71 -56.94
C HIS A 4 -15.83 -6.90 -56.29
N ARG A 5 -16.52 -6.57 -55.18
CA ARG A 5 -17.55 -7.35 -54.45
C ARG A 5 -18.94 -7.22 -55.09
N CYS A 6 -19.81 -8.20 -54.81
CA CYS A 6 -21.18 -8.11 -54.24
C CYS A 6 -22.01 -9.35 -54.69
N LEU A 7 -22.60 -10.23 -53.85
CA LEU A 7 -23.53 -10.18 -52.70
C LEU A 7 -24.90 -10.78 -53.09
N LEU A 8 -25.55 -11.46 -52.11
CA LEU A 8 -26.92 -12.02 -52.02
C LEU A 8 -27.05 -13.54 -52.27
N THR A 9 -27.82 -14.36 -51.52
CA THR A 9 -28.40 -14.43 -50.15
C THR A 9 -29.08 -15.81 -50.02
N ALA A 10 -29.56 -16.14 -48.80
CA ALA A 10 -30.40 -17.30 -48.41
C ALA A 10 -29.62 -18.61 -48.16
N GLY A 11 -29.66 -19.28 -47.01
CA GLY A 11 -30.56 -19.25 -45.86
C GLY A 11 -30.80 -20.71 -45.48
N PHE A 12 -30.64 -21.11 -44.20
CA PHE A 12 -31.50 -22.09 -43.52
C PHE A 12 -31.08 -22.25 -42.06
N LEU A 13 -32.04 -21.95 -41.19
CA LEU A 13 -32.07 -22.16 -39.75
C LEU A 13 -32.73 -23.54 -39.52
N ALA A 14 -32.18 -24.40 -38.65
CA ALA A 14 -32.90 -25.58 -38.17
C ALA A 14 -32.67 -25.75 -36.67
N VAL A 15 -33.72 -25.42 -35.93
CA VAL A 15 -33.97 -25.70 -34.53
C VAL A 15 -34.32 -27.18 -34.38
N VAL A 16 -33.69 -27.89 -33.45
CA VAL A 16 -34.24 -29.15 -32.91
C VAL A 16 -34.15 -29.10 -31.39
N THR A 17 -35.33 -28.94 -30.79
CA THR A 17 -35.61 -29.05 -29.37
C THR A 17 -36.10 -30.48 -29.12
N VAL A 18 -35.48 -31.22 -28.20
CA VAL A 18 -36.08 -32.43 -27.60
C VAL A 18 -35.98 -32.32 -26.08
N ARG A 19 -37.15 -32.14 -25.45
CA ARG A 19 -37.41 -32.41 -24.02
C ARG A 19 -37.62 -33.92 -23.87
N LEU A 20 -37.10 -34.52 -22.80
CA LEU A 20 -37.80 -35.56 -22.05
C LEU A 20 -37.23 -35.70 -20.63
N CYS A 21 -38.16 -35.89 -19.71
CA CYS A 21 -38.03 -35.94 -18.26
C CYS A 21 -37.18 -37.10 -17.74
N GLY A 22 -36.64 -36.93 -16.52
CA GLY A 22 -36.10 -38.02 -15.71
C GLY A 22 -35.79 -37.55 -14.29
N ALA A 23 -36.81 -37.51 -13.44
CA ALA A 23 -36.66 -37.37 -12.00
C ALA A 23 -36.08 -38.67 -11.42
N PHE A 24 -35.09 -38.57 -10.52
CA PHE A 24 -34.83 -39.62 -9.54
C PHE A 24 -34.54 -39.02 -8.17
N LEU A 25 -35.26 -39.60 -7.21
CA LEU A 25 -35.35 -39.25 -5.80
C LEU A 25 -34.10 -39.67 -5.00
N PHE A 26 -33.90 -38.92 -3.91
CA PHE A 26 -33.36 -39.29 -2.59
C PHE A 26 -32.92 -40.75 -2.39
N HIS A 27 -31.74 -40.94 -1.79
CA HIS A 27 -31.54 -41.85 -0.66
C HIS A 27 -30.36 -41.39 0.22
N ALA A 28 -30.64 -41.15 1.50
CA ALA A 28 -29.66 -41.11 2.58
C ALA A 28 -29.46 -42.53 3.14
N PRO A 29 -28.36 -42.79 3.87
CA PRO A 29 -28.53 -43.53 5.11
C PRO A 29 -27.74 -42.94 6.30
N THR A 30 -28.49 -42.74 7.38
CA THR A 30 -28.25 -43.06 8.80
C THR A 30 -26.84 -43.40 9.32
N ARG A 31 -26.44 -42.55 10.28
CA ARG A 31 -25.77 -42.80 11.57
C ARG A 31 -25.63 -44.28 12.03
N MET A 32 -24.43 -44.65 12.48
CA MET A 32 -24.24 -45.62 13.57
C MET A 32 -23.20 -45.13 14.58
N HIS A 33 -23.57 -45.21 15.86
CA HIS A 33 -22.69 -45.13 17.02
C HIS A 33 -21.90 -46.44 17.18
N ARG A 34 -20.62 -46.35 17.57
CA ARG A 34 -20.02 -47.35 18.45
C ARG A 34 -18.91 -46.74 19.32
N LYS A 35 -19.12 -46.76 20.63
CA LYS A 35 -18.09 -46.67 21.68
C LYS A 35 -17.32 -47.99 21.71
N ILE A 36 -15.98 -47.94 21.78
CA ILE A 36 -15.15 -48.93 22.50
C ILE A 36 -14.00 -48.16 23.17
N VAL A 37 -13.68 -48.62 24.39
CA VAL A 37 -12.77 -48.09 25.41
C VAL A 37 -11.48 -48.90 25.44
N GLY A 38 -10.36 -48.24 25.82
CA GLY A 38 -9.12 -48.84 26.38
C GLY A 38 -8.09 -49.25 25.32
N SER A 39 -6.78 -49.13 25.50
CA SER A 39 -5.95 -48.86 26.68
C SER A 39 -4.47 -48.74 26.27
N GLY A 40 -3.71 -47.85 26.91
CA GLY A 40 -2.26 -47.97 27.13
C GLY A 40 -1.32 -47.68 25.95
N THR A 41 -0.46 -46.66 26.09
CA THR A 41 0.95 -46.82 26.49
C THR A 41 1.67 -45.46 26.46
N ASP A 42 2.32 -45.16 27.58
CA ASP A 42 3.64 -44.54 27.74
C ASP A 42 3.93 -43.14 27.16
N THR A 43 3.76 -42.20 28.09
CA THR A 43 4.41 -40.90 28.16
C THR A 43 5.94 -41.02 28.27
N VAL A 44 6.66 -40.46 27.29
CA VAL A 44 8.01 -39.92 27.50
C VAL A 44 7.97 -38.44 27.17
N THR A 45 8.23 -37.65 28.20
CA THR A 45 8.29 -36.20 28.24
C THR A 45 9.55 -35.67 27.54
N SER A 46 9.40 -34.75 26.59
CA SER A 46 10.37 -33.66 26.41
C SER A 46 9.61 -32.38 26.09
N SER A 47 9.67 -31.45 27.04
CA SER A 47 8.95 -30.18 27.08
C SER A 47 9.88 -29.05 26.67
N SER A 48 9.50 -28.27 25.66
CA SER A 48 9.93 -26.88 25.50
C SER A 48 8.75 -26.05 25.02
N THR A 49 7.82 -25.80 25.94
CA THR A 49 6.74 -24.82 25.80
C THR A 49 7.18 -23.53 26.49
N THR A 50 7.42 -22.47 25.71
CA THR A 50 7.53 -21.11 26.26
C THR A 50 6.14 -20.49 26.24
N SER A 51 5.56 -20.37 27.44
CA SER A 51 4.25 -19.79 27.71
C SER A 51 4.23 -18.29 27.46
N TYR A 52 3.37 -17.83 26.54
CA TYR A 52 2.89 -16.45 26.50
C TYR A 52 1.74 -16.29 27.50
N SER A 53 2.04 -15.75 28.68
CA SER A 53 1.02 -15.35 29.65
C SER A 53 0.73 -13.85 29.58
N HIS A 54 -0.55 -13.56 29.41
CA HIS A 54 -1.27 -12.30 29.57
C HIS A 54 -0.56 -11.13 30.29
N LEU A 55 -0.49 -9.99 29.60
CA LEU A 55 -0.51 -8.68 30.24
C LEU A 55 -1.76 -7.93 29.78
N ARG A 56 -2.62 -7.64 30.76
CA ARG A 56 -3.78 -6.76 30.63
C ARG A 56 -3.30 -5.36 30.25
N ALA A 57 -3.98 -4.75 29.29
CA ALA A 57 -3.79 -3.36 28.91
C ALA A 57 -4.06 -2.47 30.13
N VAL A 58 -3.04 -1.75 30.56
CA VAL A 58 -3.18 -0.55 31.37
C VAL A 58 -3.01 0.60 30.39
N ASP A 59 -4.09 1.30 30.10
CA ASP A 59 -4.06 2.58 29.41
C ASP A 59 -3.36 3.57 30.34
N ASN A 60 -2.05 3.73 30.17
CA ASN A 60 -1.31 4.83 30.76
C ASN A 60 -1.27 5.97 29.74
N ASP A 61 -2.03 7.04 30.03
CA ASP A 61 -1.82 8.37 29.48
C ASP A 61 -0.41 8.86 29.87
N PHE A 62 0.58 8.53 29.03
CA PHE A 62 1.91 9.13 29.12
C PHE A 62 1.89 10.47 28.39
N THR A 63 1.83 11.56 29.16
CA THR A 63 2.22 12.88 28.68
C THR A 63 3.73 12.88 28.41
N HIS A 64 4.09 12.70 27.14
CA HIS A 64 5.49 12.69 26.69
C HIS A 64 6.07 14.11 26.77
N GLN A 65 6.60 14.51 27.92
CA GLN A 65 7.47 15.68 28.03
C GLN A 65 8.93 15.23 27.83
N GLY A 66 9.51 15.50 26.65
CA GLY A 66 10.94 15.34 26.41
C GLY A 66 11.41 14.67 25.10
N GLY A 67 10.52 14.41 24.13
CA GLY A 67 10.93 13.88 22.81
C GLY A 67 11.53 14.95 21.89
N GLU A 68 12.39 14.55 20.94
CA GLU A 68 12.85 15.45 19.87
C GLU A 68 11.66 15.99 19.06
N LYS A 69 11.63 17.31 18.86
CA LYS A 69 10.61 17.97 18.05
C LYS A 69 11.08 18.09 16.61
N PHE A 70 10.33 17.50 15.69
CA PHE A 70 10.58 17.58 14.25
C PHE A 70 9.65 18.58 13.56
N GLN A 71 10.14 19.18 12.48
CA GLN A 71 9.32 19.85 11.47
C GLN A 71 8.98 18.84 10.37
N VAL A 72 7.71 18.51 10.25
CA VAL A 72 7.21 17.41 9.41
C VAL A 72 6.25 17.93 8.36
N GLY A 73 6.66 17.84 7.09
CA GLY A 73 5.81 18.09 5.95
C GLY A 73 5.00 16.86 5.58
N ILE A 74 3.75 17.02 5.14
CA ILE A 74 2.91 15.96 4.60
C ILE A 74 2.44 16.37 3.21
N ALA A 75 2.89 15.64 2.19
CA ALA A 75 2.37 15.72 0.84
C ALA A 75 1.08 14.89 0.75
N GLY A 76 -0.05 15.59 0.73
CA GLY A 76 -1.39 15.00 0.74
C GLY A 76 -2.31 15.75 1.70
N ALA A 77 -3.60 15.73 1.37
CA ALA A 77 -4.66 16.36 2.18
C ALA A 77 -5.94 15.49 2.22
N GLY A 78 -5.79 14.18 2.02
CA GLY A 78 -6.86 13.20 2.19
C GLY A 78 -7.05 12.81 3.66
N ALA A 79 -7.99 11.88 3.91
CA ALA A 79 -8.30 11.42 5.27
C ALA A 79 -7.08 10.89 6.02
N VAL A 80 -6.24 10.07 5.39
CA VAL A 80 -5.00 9.56 6.00
C VAL A 80 -4.01 10.68 6.30
N ALA A 81 -3.87 11.67 5.42
CA ALA A 81 -2.97 12.80 5.64
C ALA A 81 -3.40 13.62 6.87
N PHE A 82 -4.70 13.94 6.99
CA PHE A 82 -5.23 14.69 8.13
C PHE A 82 -5.10 13.91 9.44
N ALA A 83 -5.43 12.62 9.44
CA ALA A 83 -5.27 11.77 10.62
C ALA A 83 -3.80 11.62 11.02
N THR A 84 -2.89 11.47 10.06
CA THR A 84 -1.44 11.42 10.30
C THR A 84 -0.94 12.74 10.87
N ALA A 85 -1.43 13.88 10.35
CA ALA A 85 -1.09 15.21 10.86
C ALA A 85 -1.53 15.39 12.32
N ALA A 86 -2.75 14.95 12.65
CA ALA A 86 -3.26 14.99 14.02
C ALA A 86 -2.44 14.13 14.98
N ILE A 87 -2.02 12.93 14.55
CA ILE A 87 -1.16 12.05 15.36
C ILE A 87 0.21 12.71 15.60
N LEU A 88 0.85 13.22 14.55
CA LEU A 88 2.16 13.87 14.65
C LEU A 88 2.13 15.12 15.54
N SER A 89 1.10 15.96 15.38
CA SER A 89 0.94 17.17 16.18
C SER A 89 0.66 16.83 17.65
N LYS A 90 -0.18 15.81 17.93
CA LYS A 90 -0.41 15.30 19.29
C LYS A 90 0.86 14.72 19.92
N ASN A 91 1.76 14.16 19.11
CA ASN A 91 3.09 13.69 19.56
C ASN A 91 4.11 14.83 19.75
N GLY A 92 3.70 16.10 19.57
CA GLY A 92 4.53 17.28 19.85
C GLY A 92 5.34 17.81 18.66
N HIS A 93 5.14 17.27 17.45
CA HIS A 93 5.83 17.73 16.25
C HIS A 93 5.12 18.93 15.60
N ASP A 94 5.90 19.75 14.89
CA ASP A 94 5.36 20.83 14.06
C ASP A 94 5.01 20.27 12.67
N VAL A 95 3.77 20.44 12.24
CA VAL A 95 3.22 19.75 11.06
C VAL A 95 2.77 20.74 9.99
N MET A 96 3.22 20.49 8.76
CA MET A 96 2.82 21.23 7.58
C MET A 96 2.08 20.32 6.58
N LEU A 97 0.92 20.74 6.11
CA LEU A 97 0.16 20.04 5.05
C LEU A 97 0.38 20.71 3.70
N TRP A 98 0.43 19.90 2.65
CA TRP A 98 0.43 20.38 1.28
C TRP A 98 -0.52 19.56 0.42
N SER A 99 -1.40 20.24 -0.33
CA SER A 99 -2.22 19.60 -1.37
C SER A 99 -1.63 19.96 -2.74
N PRO A 100 -1.15 18.98 -3.53
CA PRO A 100 -0.64 19.25 -4.88
C PRO A 100 -1.66 19.99 -5.77
N SER A 101 -2.94 19.63 -5.64
CA SER A 101 -4.02 20.30 -6.37
C SER A 101 -4.52 21.60 -5.73
N GLY A 102 -4.05 21.97 -4.54
CA GLY A 102 -4.59 23.04 -3.69
C GLY A 102 -5.99 22.78 -3.11
N ARG A 103 -6.83 21.98 -3.77
CA ARG A 103 -8.22 21.72 -3.37
C ARG A 103 -8.35 21.11 -1.98
N GLY A 104 -7.44 20.21 -1.61
CA GLY A 104 -7.54 19.46 -0.36
C GLY A 104 -7.33 20.31 0.90
N THR A 105 -6.61 21.42 0.79
CA THR A 105 -6.32 22.37 1.87
C THR A 105 -7.10 23.67 1.75
N LYS A 106 -7.98 23.85 0.75
CA LYS A 106 -8.73 25.09 0.52
C LYS A 106 -9.44 25.60 1.77
N ASP A 107 -10.12 24.70 2.49
CA ASP A 107 -10.87 25.06 3.71
C ASP A 107 -9.96 25.40 4.90
N LEU A 108 -8.68 25.02 4.85
CA LEU A 108 -7.65 25.43 5.81
C LEU A 108 -7.00 26.78 5.44
N HIS A 109 -7.13 27.22 4.19
CA HIS A 109 -6.66 28.54 3.73
C HIS A 109 -7.71 29.65 3.90
N ALA A 110 -8.98 29.31 4.14
CA ALA A 110 -10.13 30.20 3.96
C ALA A 110 -10.18 31.44 4.88
N ASN A 111 -9.20 31.64 5.76
CA ASN A 111 -9.05 32.84 6.59
C ASN A 111 -7.85 33.73 6.18
N LEU A 112 -7.28 33.53 4.98
CA LEU A 112 -6.14 34.32 4.47
C LEU A 112 -6.49 35.32 3.34
N SER A 113 -7.75 35.45 2.92
CA SER A 113 -8.12 36.38 1.85
C SER A 113 -8.43 37.79 2.37
N ALA A 114 -7.68 38.74 1.80
CA ALA A 114 -7.73 40.18 2.03
C ALA A 114 -9.03 40.81 1.51
N ASP A 115 -9.95 41.11 2.41
CA ASP A 115 -10.84 42.28 2.31
C ASP A 115 -11.65 42.40 3.60
N SER A 116 -11.24 43.31 4.50
CA SER A 116 -12.13 44.20 5.28
C SER A 116 -11.39 44.83 6.46
N HIS A 117 -11.62 46.13 6.62
CA HIS A 117 -11.04 47.03 7.59
C HIS A 117 -11.41 46.71 9.05
N VAL A 118 -10.87 45.64 9.63
CA VAL A 118 -10.90 45.41 11.09
C VAL A 118 -9.58 44.80 11.55
N ASN A 119 -8.86 45.53 12.42
CA ASN A 119 -7.62 45.10 13.06
C ASN A 119 -7.85 43.98 14.09
N GLN A 120 -8.14 42.76 13.64
CA GLN A 120 -8.05 41.53 14.45
C GLN A 120 -7.70 40.34 13.55
N ARG A 121 -6.39 40.02 13.47
CA ARG A 121 -5.89 38.72 12.98
C ARG A 121 -6.22 37.67 14.05
N THR A 122 -7.27 36.87 13.91
CA THR A 122 -7.58 35.83 14.92
C THR A 122 -8.07 34.48 14.40
N ASP A 123 -8.37 34.28 13.12
CA ASP A 123 -9.11 33.07 12.75
C ASP A 123 -8.17 32.01 12.15
N GLU A 124 -7.30 31.43 12.98
CA GLU A 124 -6.60 30.20 12.62
C GLU A 124 -7.63 29.06 12.44
N THR A 125 -7.64 28.40 11.29
CA THR A 125 -8.59 27.31 11.04
C THR A 125 -8.06 26.00 11.63
N PHE A 126 -8.78 25.45 12.61
CA PHE A 126 -8.43 24.19 13.24
C PHE A 126 -8.72 22.98 12.33
N LEU A 127 -7.76 22.05 12.29
CA LEU A 127 -8.01 20.67 11.89
C LEU A 127 -8.50 19.90 13.11
N THR A 128 -9.65 19.24 12.97
CA THR A 128 -10.31 18.48 14.04
C THR A 128 -10.27 16.99 13.74
N ALA A 129 -9.60 16.23 14.60
CA ALA A 129 -9.62 14.77 14.60
C ALA A 129 -10.56 14.24 15.68
N SER A 130 -11.39 13.26 15.32
CA SER A 130 -12.29 12.53 16.22
C SER A 130 -12.20 11.01 16.01
N GLY A 131 -12.89 10.22 16.84
CA GLY A 131 -12.96 8.76 16.71
C GLY A 131 -11.95 8.06 17.63
N ALA A 132 -10.94 7.39 17.07
CA ALA A 132 -9.88 6.74 17.83
C ALA A 132 -8.92 7.72 18.54
N MET A 133 -9.16 9.03 18.39
CA MET A 133 -8.55 10.12 19.14
C MET A 133 -9.43 11.37 19.01
N ASP A 134 -9.42 12.22 20.04
CA ASP A 134 -9.95 13.59 19.96
C ASP A 134 -8.79 14.57 20.08
N TYR A 135 -8.66 15.45 19.09
CA TYR A 135 -7.58 16.43 19.03
C TYR A 135 -7.89 17.55 18.03
N HIS A 136 -7.55 18.78 18.39
CA HIS A 136 -7.68 19.94 17.51
C HIS A 136 -6.37 20.71 17.50
N PHE A 137 -5.93 21.13 16.32
CA PHE A 137 -4.70 21.90 16.17
C PHE A 137 -4.71 22.71 14.88
N VAL A 138 -3.79 23.66 14.77
CA VAL A 138 -3.61 24.50 13.59
C VAL A 138 -2.36 24.00 12.84
N PRO A 139 -2.51 23.33 11.67
CA PRO A 139 -1.38 22.95 10.85
C PRO A 139 -0.81 24.16 10.09
N ARG A 140 0.49 24.16 9.81
CA ARG A 140 1.03 25.00 8.73
C ARG A 140 0.52 24.49 7.39
N ILE A 141 0.36 25.37 6.40
CA ILE A 141 -0.04 24.98 5.05
C ILE A 141 1.01 25.46 4.05
N ALA A 142 1.60 24.55 3.29
CA ALA A 142 2.55 24.90 2.25
C ALA A 142 1.83 25.44 1.00
N ALA A 143 2.32 26.54 0.44
CA ALA A 143 1.87 27.09 -0.83
C ALA A 143 2.48 26.37 -2.04
N SER A 144 3.61 25.67 -1.85
CA SER A 144 4.33 24.96 -2.91
C SER A 144 5.07 23.74 -2.37
N SER A 145 5.46 22.84 -3.28
CA SER A 145 6.39 21.74 -3.02
C SER A 145 7.76 22.22 -2.53
N GLU A 146 8.24 23.36 -3.02
CA GLU A 146 9.48 24.00 -2.54
C GLU A 146 9.38 24.38 -1.07
N GLN A 147 8.30 25.04 -0.66
CA GLN A 147 8.08 25.40 0.74
C GLN A 147 7.98 24.16 1.62
N LEU A 148 7.23 23.16 1.16
CA LEU A 148 7.07 21.90 1.89
C LEU A 148 8.41 21.23 2.17
N VAL A 149 9.31 21.19 1.19
CA VAL A 149 10.61 20.53 1.33
C VAL A 149 11.59 21.38 2.15
N ASN A 150 11.68 22.67 1.89
CA ASN A 150 12.73 23.50 2.48
C ASN A 150 12.46 23.91 3.94
N GLU A 151 11.21 23.91 4.39
CA GLU A 151 10.83 24.23 5.79
C GLU A 151 10.66 22.99 6.69
N ASN A 152 10.92 21.78 6.19
CA ASN A 152 10.70 20.55 6.95
C ASN A 152 11.90 19.63 6.88
N GLN A 153 12.21 18.98 8.01
CA GLN A 153 13.29 18.00 8.13
C GLN A 153 12.89 16.66 7.51
N VAL A 154 11.60 16.35 7.58
CA VAL A 154 11.00 15.09 7.11
C VAL A 154 9.78 15.41 6.25
N VAL A 155 9.62 14.71 5.13
CA VAL A 155 8.40 14.77 4.31
C VAL A 155 7.72 13.40 4.26
N LEU A 156 6.45 13.32 4.64
CA LEU A 156 5.61 12.13 4.50
C LEU A 156 4.74 12.25 3.25
N ILE A 157 4.69 11.20 2.44
CA ILE A 157 3.82 11.09 1.28
C ILE A 157 2.58 10.31 1.70
N CYS A 158 1.43 10.98 1.77
CA CYS A 158 0.15 10.45 2.25
C CYS A 158 -0.91 10.54 1.15
N LEU A 159 -0.67 9.82 0.06
CA LEU A 159 -1.49 9.81 -1.15
C LEU A 159 -1.76 8.37 -1.61
N PRO A 160 -2.88 8.11 -2.31
CA PRO A 160 -3.04 6.88 -3.06
C PRO A 160 -1.96 6.72 -4.13
N ALA A 161 -1.65 5.48 -4.51
CA ALA A 161 -0.56 5.14 -5.42
C ALA A 161 -0.69 5.83 -6.79
N ASN A 162 -1.92 6.04 -7.28
CA ASN A 162 -2.18 6.75 -8.53
C ASN A 162 -1.83 8.25 -8.51
N GLY A 163 -1.52 8.82 -7.35
CA GLY A 163 -1.02 10.18 -7.19
C GLY A 163 0.49 10.25 -6.89
N HIS A 164 1.16 9.12 -6.70
CA HIS A 164 2.56 9.07 -6.25
C HIS A 164 3.50 9.69 -7.28
N LYS A 165 3.44 9.26 -8.55
CA LYS A 165 4.39 9.73 -9.57
C LYS A 165 4.37 11.25 -9.73
N HIS A 166 3.18 11.83 -9.88
CA HIS A 166 3.02 13.29 -10.02
C HIS A 166 3.67 14.05 -8.86
N VAL A 167 3.48 13.59 -7.63
CA VAL A 167 4.06 14.21 -6.44
C VAL A 167 5.56 13.96 -6.33
N PHE A 168 6.03 12.77 -6.68
CA PHE A 168 7.46 12.51 -6.74
C PHE A 168 8.16 13.42 -7.74
N ASP A 169 7.57 13.63 -8.92
CA ASP A 169 8.09 14.52 -9.96
C ASP A 169 8.16 15.98 -9.49
N GLU A 170 7.19 16.42 -8.69
CA GLU A 170 7.16 17.78 -8.16
C GLU A 170 8.15 17.99 -7.00
N LEU A 171 8.33 16.97 -6.15
CA LEU A 171 9.23 17.05 -5.00
C LEU A 171 10.71 16.84 -5.39
N ALA A 172 10.98 16.02 -6.41
CA ALA A 172 12.34 15.63 -6.77
C ALA A 172 13.31 16.81 -7.03
N PRO A 173 12.93 17.88 -7.77
CA PRO A 173 13.80 19.05 -7.94
C PRO A 173 14.19 19.70 -6.61
N GLN A 174 13.24 19.81 -5.67
CA GLN A 174 13.46 20.48 -4.40
C GLN A 174 14.30 19.62 -3.45
N LEU A 175 13.98 18.33 -3.39
CA LEU A 175 14.74 17.34 -2.63
C LEU A 175 16.19 17.24 -3.11
N SER A 176 16.44 17.44 -4.42
CA SER A 176 17.78 17.37 -5.01
C SER A 176 18.76 18.41 -4.47
N ILE A 177 18.27 19.55 -4.01
CA ILE A 177 19.07 20.70 -3.54
C ILE A 177 18.82 21.09 -2.08
N SER A 178 17.86 20.44 -1.41
CA SER A 178 17.39 20.84 -0.09
C SER A 178 18.47 20.68 0.99
N PRO A 179 18.82 21.76 1.72
CA PRO A 179 19.67 21.64 2.89
C PRO A 179 18.92 21.09 4.12
N THR A 180 17.59 21.20 4.16
CA THR A 180 16.76 20.92 5.34
C THR A 180 16.20 19.50 5.33
N CYS A 181 15.41 19.14 4.32
CA CYS A 181 14.80 17.82 4.22
C CYS A 181 15.85 16.77 3.91
N LYS A 182 16.05 15.83 4.85
CA LYS A 182 16.98 14.69 4.71
C LYS A 182 16.28 13.35 4.66
N HIS A 183 14.97 13.31 4.91
CA HIS A 183 14.21 12.07 4.99
C HIS A 183 12.84 12.19 4.34
N VAL A 184 12.51 11.23 3.48
CA VAL A 184 11.17 11.07 2.90
C VAL A 184 10.58 9.74 3.36
N ILE A 185 9.32 9.75 3.79
CA ILE A 185 8.58 8.55 4.18
C ILE A 185 7.40 8.38 3.22
N ILE A 186 7.31 7.24 2.55
CA ILE A 186 6.18 6.89 1.68
C ILE A 186 5.20 6.04 2.49
N SER A 187 4.06 6.63 2.86
CA SER A 187 3.00 5.98 3.65
C SER A 187 2.12 5.15 2.72
N SER A 188 2.14 3.82 2.87
CA SER A 188 1.55 2.87 1.92
C SER A 188 2.23 2.90 0.55
N HIS A 189 3.49 2.48 0.53
CA HIS A 189 4.30 2.33 -0.67
C HIS A 189 3.69 1.29 -1.64
N ALA A 190 3.80 1.60 -2.94
CA ALA A 190 3.35 0.74 -4.03
C ALA A 190 4.28 0.91 -5.25
N SER A 191 4.31 -0.09 -6.14
CA SER A 191 4.99 -0.01 -7.45
C SER A 191 6.43 0.52 -7.41
N LEU A 192 7.20 0.13 -6.38
CA LEU A 192 8.59 0.58 -6.21
C LEU A 192 8.74 2.12 -6.21
N GLY A 193 7.72 2.86 -5.75
CA GLY A 193 7.73 4.33 -5.72
C GLY A 193 8.94 4.97 -5.05
N ALA A 194 9.47 4.35 -3.99
CA ALA A 194 10.74 4.75 -3.38
C ALA A 194 11.92 4.72 -4.37
N LEU A 195 12.08 3.64 -5.16
CA LEU A 195 13.11 3.58 -6.19
C LEU A 195 12.89 4.65 -7.26
N TYR A 196 11.64 4.88 -7.68
CA TYR A 196 11.31 5.92 -8.63
C TYR A 196 11.74 7.31 -8.12
N LEU A 197 11.34 7.66 -6.89
CA LEU A 197 11.70 8.94 -6.29
C LEU A 197 13.22 9.09 -6.13
N THR A 198 13.93 8.03 -5.73
CA THR A 198 15.41 8.05 -5.68
C THR A 198 16.01 8.38 -7.04
N LYS A 199 15.57 7.70 -8.11
CA LYS A 199 16.08 7.95 -9.48
C LYS A 199 15.74 9.35 -9.99
N ALA A 200 14.53 9.84 -9.68
CA ALA A 200 14.12 11.19 -10.05
C ALA A 200 15.01 12.24 -9.37
N VAL A 201 15.27 12.10 -8.06
CA VAL A 201 16.19 12.99 -7.33
C VAL A 201 17.60 12.90 -7.89
N GLU A 202 18.11 11.69 -8.14
CA GLU A 202 19.43 11.48 -8.73
C GLU A 202 19.59 12.22 -10.07
N GLN A 203 18.60 12.12 -10.95
CA GLN A 203 18.62 12.77 -12.25
C GLN A 203 18.71 14.29 -12.12
N TYR A 204 17.95 14.91 -11.21
CA TYR A 204 18.04 16.35 -10.95
C TYR A 204 19.36 16.75 -10.30
N GLN A 205 19.92 15.92 -9.41
CA GLN A 205 21.23 16.16 -8.82
C GLN A 205 22.35 16.13 -9.87
N GLN A 206 22.33 15.17 -10.79
CA GLN A 206 23.31 15.11 -11.87
C GLN A 206 23.25 16.36 -12.77
N GLN A 207 22.03 16.81 -13.10
CA GLN A 207 21.82 18.03 -13.89
C GLN A 207 22.31 19.30 -13.18
N THR A 208 22.22 19.37 -11.86
CA THR A 208 22.67 20.51 -11.05
C THR A 208 24.17 20.45 -10.74
N GLN A 209 24.74 19.26 -10.48
CA GLN A 209 26.19 19.06 -10.26
C GLN A 209 27.02 19.40 -11.50
N LEU A 210 26.52 19.07 -12.70
CA LEU A 210 27.12 19.52 -13.96
C LEU A 210 27.27 21.05 -14.03
N LYS A 211 26.43 21.80 -13.30
CA LYS A 211 26.49 23.26 -13.21
C LYS A 211 27.36 23.77 -12.05
N THR A 212 27.49 23.04 -10.95
CA THR A 212 28.10 23.54 -9.70
C THR A 212 29.46 22.92 -9.34
N LYS A 213 29.92 21.86 -10.04
CA LYS A 213 31.17 21.12 -9.76
C LYS A 213 31.26 20.50 -8.35
N SER A 214 30.14 20.37 -7.62
CA SER A 214 30.11 19.64 -6.34
C SER A 214 30.16 18.13 -6.59
N LYS A 215 30.91 17.38 -5.75
CA LYS A 215 31.09 15.93 -5.85
C LYS A 215 30.20 15.11 -4.90
N GLU A 216 29.48 15.76 -3.99
CA GLU A 216 28.73 15.06 -2.95
C GLU A 216 27.24 14.96 -3.36
N LEU A 217 26.78 13.72 -3.60
CA LEU A 217 25.36 13.43 -3.80
C LEU A 217 24.69 13.33 -2.43
N ASN A 218 23.88 14.34 -2.08
CA ASN A 218 23.11 14.33 -0.85
C ASN A 218 21.73 13.74 -1.12
N PHE A 219 21.61 12.42 -1.10
CA PHE A 219 20.33 11.75 -1.30
C PHE A 219 19.50 11.81 -0.01
N PRO A 220 18.22 12.19 -0.07
CA PRO A 220 17.36 11.97 1.08
C PRO A 220 17.22 10.47 1.32
N THR A 221 17.30 10.06 2.58
CA THR A 221 16.91 8.72 2.98
C THR A 221 15.43 8.52 2.69
N ILE A 222 15.06 7.46 1.99
CA ILE A 222 13.67 7.16 1.64
C ILE A 222 13.21 5.91 2.38
N THR A 223 12.24 6.06 3.27
CA THR A 223 11.60 4.94 3.98
C THR A 223 10.27 4.61 3.34
N ALA A 224 10.08 3.35 2.96
CA ALA A 224 8.83 2.82 2.44
C ALA A 224 8.09 2.08 3.54
N TRP A 225 6.83 2.43 3.78
CA TRP A 225 5.96 1.68 4.67
C TRP A 225 5.01 0.79 3.87
N GLY A 226 4.81 -0.45 4.31
CA GLY A 226 3.87 -1.38 3.66
C GLY A 226 2.40 -1.00 3.85
N THR A 227 2.10 -0.06 4.76
CA THR A 227 0.75 0.44 5.00
C THR A 227 0.79 1.83 5.63
N THR A 228 -0.37 2.43 5.86
CA THR A 228 -0.47 3.73 6.55
C THR A 228 -0.42 3.53 8.08
N VAL A 229 -0.10 4.56 8.87
CA VAL A 229 -0.15 4.45 10.35
C VAL A 229 -1.58 4.42 10.92
N CYS A 230 -2.55 4.86 10.14
CA CYS A 230 -3.95 4.93 10.56
C CYS A 230 -4.93 4.67 9.41
N THR A 231 -6.17 4.35 9.75
CA THR A 231 -7.29 4.42 8.81
C THR A 231 -8.20 5.57 9.21
N ALA A 232 -8.76 6.25 8.21
CA ALA A 232 -9.57 7.44 8.46
C ALA A 232 -10.58 7.70 7.35
N ARG A 233 -11.63 8.44 7.68
CA ARG A 233 -12.55 9.05 6.72
C ARG A 233 -12.56 10.56 6.92
N ARG A 234 -12.73 11.31 5.83
CA ARG A 234 -12.88 12.77 5.86
C ARG A 234 -14.34 13.09 5.53
N PRO A 235 -15.20 13.37 6.52
CA PRO A 235 -16.61 13.63 6.26
C PRO A 235 -16.82 14.99 5.56
N SER A 236 -16.12 16.05 5.96
CA SER A 236 -16.19 17.37 5.32
C SER A 236 -15.12 18.32 5.83
N GLY A 237 -14.77 19.35 5.05
CA GLY A 237 -14.01 20.50 5.55
C GLY A 237 -12.70 20.13 6.22
N THR A 238 -12.45 20.68 7.40
CA THR A 238 -11.21 20.50 8.18
C THR A 238 -11.29 19.36 9.20
N THR A 239 -12.28 18.48 9.10
CA THR A 239 -12.49 17.39 10.05
C THR A 239 -12.03 16.04 9.50
N VAL A 240 -11.57 15.17 10.39
CA VAL A 240 -11.20 13.78 10.07
C VAL A 240 -11.67 12.84 11.18
N ASP A 241 -12.31 11.75 10.77
CA ASP A 241 -12.72 10.65 11.64
C ASP A 241 -11.66 9.55 11.55
N VAL A 242 -10.84 9.45 12.60
CA VAL A 242 -9.78 8.44 12.72
C VAL A 242 -10.43 7.13 13.14
N LYS A 243 -10.54 6.19 12.20
CA LYS A 243 -11.17 4.89 12.44
C LYS A 243 -10.29 3.96 13.28
N SER A 244 -8.98 3.97 13.03
CA SER A 244 -8.03 3.19 13.82
C SER A 244 -6.61 3.73 13.72
N LYS A 245 -5.82 3.48 14.78
CA LYS A 245 -4.36 3.62 14.80
C LYS A 245 -3.75 2.24 14.73
N ARG A 246 -2.81 2.01 13.81
CA ARG A 246 -2.18 0.69 13.67
C ARG A 246 -1.16 0.48 14.78
N LYS A 247 -1.20 -0.71 15.37
CA LYS A 247 -0.22 -1.12 16.39
C LYS A 247 1.14 -1.41 15.78
N SER A 248 1.19 -1.82 14.51
CA SER A 248 2.43 -2.14 13.83
C SER A 248 2.41 -1.75 12.36
N VAL A 249 3.56 -1.33 11.84
CA VAL A 249 3.78 -0.96 10.44
C VAL A 249 5.10 -1.56 9.99
N ASP A 250 5.06 -2.32 8.89
CA ASP A 250 6.25 -2.84 8.24
C ASP A 250 6.98 -1.73 7.46
N LEU A 251 8.30 -1.65 7.56
CA LEU A 251 9.11 -0.67 6.84
C LEU A 251 10.40 -1.24 6.25
N CYS A 252 10.90 -0.59 5.20
CA CYS A 252 12.29 -0.70 4.77
C CYS A 252 12.80 0.68 4.34
N THR A 253 14.11 0.81 4.14
CA THR A 253 14.75 2.10 3.82
C THR A 253 15.71 1.95 2.65
N ILE A 254 15.83 3.01 1.85
CA ILE A 254 16.81 3.17 0.78
C ILE A 254 17.61 4.45 1.07
N PRO A 255 18.95 4.40 1.14
CA PRO A 255 19.76 3.18 1.09
C PRO A 255 19.59 2.34 2.38
N GLU A 256 19.74 1.02 2.29
CA GLU A 256 19.46 0.09 3.40
C GLU A 256 20.30 0.32 4.65
N GLN A 257 21.49 0.91 4.50
CA GLN A 257 22.40 1.23 5.60
C GLN A 257 21.80 2.28 6.55
N GLU A 258 20.85 3.09 6.07
CA GLU A 258 20.13 4.09 6.86
C GLU A 258 18.90 3.52 7.58
N LEU A 259 18.65 2.21 7.49
CA LEU A 259 17.55 1.58 8.21
C LEU A 259 17.57 1.84 9.73
N PRO A 260 18.72 1.79 10.45
CA PRO A 260 18.74 2.05 11.89
C PRO A 260 18.36 3.50 12.25
N SER A 261 18.84 4.49 11.48
CA SER A 261 18.50 5.91 11.69
C SER A 261 17.03 6.16 11.34
N ALA A 262 16.56 5.60 10.22
CA ALA A 262 15.18 5.67 9.78
C ALA A 262 14.18 5.06 10.77
N LEU A 263 14.51 3.90 11.36
CA LEU A 263 13.67 3.24 12.35
C LEU A 263 13.53 4.11 13.61
N LYS A 264 14.63 4.67 14.10
CA LYS A 264 14.60 5.61 15.24
C LYS A 264 13.75 6.83 14.92
N LEU A 265 13.89 7.41 13.73
CA LEU A 265 13.06 8.53 13.29
C LEU A 265 11.57 8.16 13.31
N CYS A 266 11.19 7.01 12.73
CA CYS A 266 9.80 6.56 12.73
C CYS A 266 9.26 6.36 14.16
N GLN A 267 10.07 5.80 15.06
CA GLN A 267 9.73 5.63 16.47
C GLN A 267 9.58 6.97 17.21
N SER A 268 10.42 7.97 16.92
CA SER A 268 10.26 9.31 17.47
C SER A 268 8.99 10.00 16.96
N LEU A 269 8.68 9.85 15.67
CA LEU A 269 7.49 10.43 15.06
C LEU A 269 6.18 9.77 15.54
N PHE A 270 6.20 8.47 15.78
CA PHE A 270 5.03 7.67 16.18
C PHE A 270 5.40 6.69 17.31
N PRO A 271 5.62 7.17 18.55
CA PRO A 271 6.12 6.36 19.67
C PRO A 271 5.19 5.20 20.07
N HIS A 272 3.92 5.26 19.69
CA HIS A 272 2.93 4.21 19.96
C HIS A 272 2.76 3.20 18.80
N THR A 273 3.56 3.30 17.74
CA THR A 273 3.52 2.36 16.60
C THR A 273 4.76 1.47 16.62
N ASN A 274 4.55 0.15 16.62
CA ASN A 274 5.63 -0.81 16.52
C ASN A 274 6.08 -0.97 15.06
N PHE A 275 7.13 -0.24 14.68
CA PHE A 275 7.72 -0.37 13.36
C PHE A 275 8.58 -1.64 13.22
N GLN A 276 8.36 -2.37 12.14
CA GLN A 276 8.96 -3.68 11.90
C GLN A 276 9.79 -3.66 10.61
N PRO A 277 11.13 -3.68 10.71
CA PRO A 277 11.98 -3.77 9.54
C PRO A 277 11.72 -5.01 8.70
N ARG A 278 11.74 -4.85 7.37
CA ARG A 278 11.64 -5.93 6.38
C ARG A 278 12.84 -5.92 5.44
N ASP A 279 13.09 -7.05 4.79
CA ASP A 279 14.21 -7.23 3.86
C ASP A 279 13.98 -6.52 2.51
N GLY A 280 14.10 -5.20 2.54
CA GLY A 280 14.05 -4.33 1.36
C GLY A 280 12.65 -4.14 0.76
N LEU A 281 12.62 -3.38 -0.34
CA LEU A 281 11.37 -2.96 -0.99
C LEU A 281 10.52 -4.11 -1.51
N LEU A 282 11.14 -5.21 -1.96
CA LEU A 282 10.40 -6.35 -2.49
C LEU A 282 9.65 -7.06 -1.36
N ALA A 283 10.23 -7.19 -0.16
CA ALA A 283 9.53 -7.71 1.01
C ALA A 283 8.33 -6.82 1.38
N ILE A 284 8.49 -5.50 1.35
CA ILE A 284 7.40 -4.55 1.57
C ILE A 284 6.29 -4.70 0.52
N SER A 285 6.66 -4.74 -0.75
CA SER A 285 5.71 -4.82 -1.87
C SER A 285 4.94 -6.13 -1.87
N LEU A 286 5.63 -7.27 -1.69
CA LEU A 286 5.02 -8.59 -1.71
C LEU A 286 4.34 -8.96 -0.39
N SER A 287 4.57 -8.24 0.71
CA SER A 287 3.79 -8.40 1.95
C SER A 287 2.41 -7.74 1.87
N ASN A 288 2.17 -6.89 0.86
CA ASN A 288 0.87 -6.26 0.67
C ASN A 288 -0.11 -7.25 0.00
N LEU A 289 -1.03 -7.79 0.80
CA LEU A 289 -2.06 -8.72 0.35
C LEU A 289 -3.30 -8.03 -0.22
N ASN A 290 -3.42 -6.71 -0.08
CA ASN A 290 -4.60 -5.99 -0.54
C ASN A 290 -4.86 -6.18 -2.04
N PRO A 291 -3.87 -6.11 -2.95
CA PRO A 291 -4.16 -6.15 -4.38
C PRO A 291 -4.89 -7.41 -4.83
N GLN A 292 -4.38 -8.58 -4.45
CA GLN A 292 -4.99 -9.85 -4.83
C GLN A 292 -6.32 -10.09 -4.10
N ASN A 293 -6.42 -9.66 -2.84
CA ASN A 293 -7.61 -9.82 -2.03
C ASN A 293 -8.76 -8.96 -2.56
N HIS A 294 -8.46 -7.69 -2.85
CA HIS A 294 -9.40 -6.75 -3.43
C HIS A 294 -9.82 -7.16 -4.84
N LEU A 295 -8.90 -7.68 -5.66
CA LEU A 295 -9.23 -8.26 -6.97
C LEU A 295 -10.29 -9.37 -6.82
N GLY A 296 -10.02 -10.39 -6.01
CA GLY A 296 -10.93 -11.53 -5.86
C GLY A 296 -12.29 -11.14 -5.27
N MET A 297 -12.30 -10.26 -4.27
CA MET A 297 -13.53 -9.78 -3.65
C MET A 297 -14.35 -8.88 -4.59
N ALA A 298 -13.70 -8.01 -5.37
CA ALA A 298 -14.36 -7.14 -6.33
C ALA A 298 -14.90 -7.92 -7.54
N LEU A 299 -14.10 -8.79 -8.16
CA LEU A 299 -14.55 -9.61 -9.30
C LEU A 299 -15.73 -10.51 -8.92
N GLY A 300 -15.68 -11.14 -7.75
CA GLY A 300 -16.78 -11.98 -7.25
C GLY A 300 -18.07 -11.22 -6.93
N ASN A 301 -18.02 -9.89 -6.83
CA ASN A 301 -19.14 -9.05 -6.42
C ASN A 301 -19.37 -7.82 -7.32
N ILE A 302 -18.84 -7.81 -8.55
CA ILE A 302 -18.85 -6.62 -9.41
C ILE A 302 -20.26 -6.11 -9.70
N SER A 303 -21.23 -7.02 -9.87
CA SER A 303 -22.63 -6.64 -10.09
C SER A 303 -23.23 -5.89 -8.89
N ARG A 304 -22.84 -6.22 -7.66
CA ARG A 304 -23.29 -5.53 -6.44
C ARG A 304 -22.71 -4.12 -6.39
N MET A 305 -21.44 -3.98 -6.77
CA MET A 305 -20.76 -2.71 -6.90
C MET A 305 -21.44 -1.82 -7.93
N ASP A 306 -21.79 -2.36 -9.10
CA ASP A 306 -22.52 -1.63 -10.15
C ASP A 306 -23.92 -1.21 -9.74
N LYS A 307 -24.60 -2.04 -8.95
CA LYS A 307 -25.96 -1.76 -8.44
C LYS A 307 -25.98 -0.85 -7.21
N GLY A 308 -24.81 -0.48 -6.67
CA GLY A 308 -24.73 0.35 -5.47
C GLY A 308 -25.28 -0.33 -4.22
N GLU A 309 -25.26 -1.67 -4.17
CA GLU A 309 -25.79 -2.42 -3.04
C GLU A 309 -24.98 -2.14 -1.77
N ALA A 310 -25.65 -2.17 -0.62
CA ALA A 310 -24.97 -2.25 0.68
C ALA A 310 -24.74 -3.74 0.99
N TRP A 311 -23.48 -4.15 1.04
CA TRP A 311 -23.10 -5.55 1.27
C TRP A 311 -21.84 -5.66 2.13
N TYR A 312 -21.76 -6.73 2.91
CA TYR A 312 -20.61 -7.03 3.75
C TYR A 312 -19.54 -7.79 2.98
N GLN A 313 -18.30 -7.37 3.09
CA GLN A 313 -17.20 -7.89 2.30
C GLN A 313 -16.84 -9.33 2.68
N PHE A 314 -16.64 -9.59 3.97
CA PHE A 314 -16.21 -10.92 4.41
C PHE A 314 -17.37 -11.91 4.36
N GLN A 315 -18.59 -11.49 4.71
CA GLN A 315 -19.79 -12.28 4.48
C GLN A 315 -19.90 -12.78 3.04
N MET A 316 -19.64 -11.90 2.06
CA MET A 316 -19.76 -12.22 0.63
C MET A 316 -18.52 -12.92 0.05
N THR A 317 -17.50 -13.21 0.86
CA THR A 317 -16.40 -14.07 0.47
C THR A 317 -16.83 -15.54 0.63
N THR A 318 -17.52 -16.04 -0.40
CA THR A 318 -18.03 -17.42 -0.48
C THR A 318 -16.91 -18.44 -0.75
N PRO A 319 -17.14 -19.76 -0.62
CA PRO A 319 -16.09 -20.77 -0.83
C PRO A 319 -15.39 -20.70 -2.18
N ALA A 320 -16.09 -20.31 -3.25
CA ALA A 320 -15.46 -20.14 -4.57
C ALA A 320 -14.49 -18.94 -4.59
N ILE A 321 -14.88 -17.82 -4.00
CA ILE A 321 -14.02 -16.63 -3.86
C ILE A 321 -12.86 -16.94 -2.92
N GLY A 322 -13.10 -17.64 -1.81
CA GLY A 322 -12.05 -18.05 -0.87
C GLY A 322 -10.97 -18.92 -1.53
N ARG A 323 -11.35 -19.91 -2.35
CA ARG A 323 -10.38 -20.69 -3.14
C ARG A 323 -9.59 -19.82 -4.11
N PHE A 324 -10.26 -18.91 -4.82
CA PHE A 324 -9.58 -17.99 -5.73
C PHE A 324 -8.55 -17.10 -5.01
N LEU A 325 -8.88 -16.59 -3.81
CA LEU A 325 -7.94 -15.81 -2.99
C LEU A 325 -6.72 -16.63 -2.55
N GLN A 326 -6.93 -17.91 -2.22
CA GLN A 326 -5.84 -18.81 -1.85
C GLN A 326 -4.92 -19.10 -3.04
N ASP A 327 -5.47 -19.33 -4.23
CA ASP A 327 -4.69 -19.60 -5.44
C ASP A 327 -3.90 -18.37 -5.91
N LEU A 328 -4.50 -17.18 -5.80
CA LEU A 328 -3.77 -15.92 -5.98
C LEU A 328 -2.61 -15.80 -4.97
N ASP A 329 -2.86 -16.09 -3.69
CA ASP A 329 -1.80 -16.03 -2.68
C ASP A 329 -0.65 -16.99 -2.97
N GLN A 330 -0.96 -18.17 -3.50
CA GLN A 330 0.05 -19.16 -3.88
C GLN A 330 1.00 -18.62 -4.96
N GLU A 331 0.50 -17.95 -6.00
CA GLU A 331 1.35 -17.31 -7.01
C GLU A 331 2.29 -16.28 -6.38
N ARG A 332 1.75 -15.43 -5.49
CA ARG A 332 2.54 -14.41 -4.77
C ARG A 332 3.62 -15.05 -3.90
N LEU A 333 3.30 -16.13 -3.18
CA LEU A 333 4.24 -16.86 -2.33
C LEU A 333 5.34 -17.55 -3.14
N GLU A 334 5.04 -18.07 -4.33
CA GLU A 334 6.04 -18.65 -5.23
C GLU A 334 7.03 -17.61 -5.74
N ILE A 335 6.55 -16.40 -6.07
CA ILE A 335 7.39 -15.27 -6.45
C ILE A 335 8.27 -14.84 -5.28
N ALA A 336 7.70 -14.66 -4.09
CA ALA A 336 8.45 -14.28 -2.90
C ALA A 336 9.56 -15.31 -2.58
N ARG A 337 9.24 -16.61 -2.65
CA ARG A 337 10.22 -17.69 -2.44
C ARG A 337 11.32 -17.69 -3.48
N ALA A 338 11.01 -17.45 -4.76
CA ALA A 338 12.00 -17.35 -5.81
C ALA A 338 12.94 -16.14 -5.63
N LEU A 339 12.49 -15.10 -4.94
CA LEU A 339 13.28 -13.93 -4.55
C LEU A 339 14.04 -14.12 -3.22
N GLY A 340 13.89 -15.27 -2.55
CA GLY A 340 14.50 -15.53 -1.24
C GLY A 340 13.84 -14.77 -0.08
N LEU A 341 12.59 -14.35 -0.23
CA LEU A 341 11.86 -13.54 0.74
C LEU A 341 10.90 -14.40 1.55
N ASP A 342 10.83 -14.12 2.85
CA ASP A 342 9.79 -14.64 3.74
C ASP A 342 8.69 -13.60 3.94
N VAL A 343 7.47 -13.96 3.57
CA VAL A 343 6.29 -13.09 3.63
C VAL A 343 5.11 -13.88 4.18
N LYS A 344 4.25 -13.19 4.93
CA LYS A 344 3.07 -13.81 5.54
C LYS A 344 2.14 -14.37 4.46
N THR A 345 1.54 -15.51 4.73
CA THR A 345 0.43 -16.08 3.98
C THR A 345 -0.86 -15.26 4.18
N ILE A 346 -1.83 -15.45 3.29
CA ILE A 346 -3.17 -14.89 3.46
C ILE A 346 -3.84 -15.36 4.77
N TYR A 347 -3.59 -16.59 5.21
CA TYR A 347 -4.11 -17.12 6.47
C TYR A 347 -3.54 -16.38 7.68
N GLU A 348 -2.22 -16.21 7.73
CA GLU A 348 -1.56 -15.47 8.81
C GLU A 348 -2.01 -14.01 8.83
N HIS A 349 -2.14 -13.38 7.67
CA HIS A 349 -2.63 -12.01 7.57
C HIS A 349 -4.04 -11.84 8.11
N PHE A 350 -4.97 -12.73 7.74
CA PHE A 350 -6.34 -12.67 8.23
C PHE A 350 -6.39 -12.89 9.74
N SER A 351 -5.61 -13.85 10.24
CA SER A 351 -5.55 -14.14 11.67
C SER A 351 -5.02 -12.94 12.48
N LEU A 352 -3.91 -12.33 12.05
CA LEU A 352 -3.29 -11.21 12.74
C LEU A 352 -4.09 -9.91 12.63
N SER A 353 -4.68 -9.64 11.46
CA SER A 353 -5.36 -8.36 11.19
C SER A 353 -6.77 -8.32 11.78
N PHE A 354 -7.48 -9.45 11.76
CA PHE A 354 -8.88 -9.53 12.18
C PHE A 354 -9.11 -10.38 13.43
N HIS A 355 -8.02 -10.87 14.06
CA HIS A 355 -8.05 -11.60 15.34
C HIS A 355 -8.94 -12.85 15.30
N VAL A 356 -8.96 -13.56 14.17
CA VAL A 356 -9.65 -14.85 13.99
C VAL A 356 -8.66 -16.01 13.94
N PRO A 357 -9.00 -17.21 14.42
CA PRO A 357 -8.11 -18.35 14.33
C PRO A 357 -7.91 -18.79 12.87
N ILE A 358 -6.69 -19.25 12.55
CA ILE A 358 -6.43 -19.93 11.28
C ILE A 358 -7.41 -21.10 11.13
N SER A 359 -8.03 -21.21 9.96
CA SER A 359 -9.07 -22.20 9.64
C SER A 359 -8.73 -22.96 8.37
N GLU A 360 -9.55 -23.94 7.99
CA GLU A 360 -9.33 -24.77 6.80
C GLU A 360 -9.40 -23.97 5.49
N SER A 361 -10.21 -22.90 5.44
CA SER A 361 -10.35 -22.05 4.25
C SER A 361 -10.41 -20.56 4.60
N ILE A 362 -10.03 -19.72 3.64
CA ILE A 362 -10.18 -18.27 3.75
C ILE A 362 -11.64 -17.85 3.81
N SER A 363 -12.53 -18.57 3.13
CA SER A 363 -13.98 -18.37 3.28
C SER A 363 -14.39 -18.54 4.75
N ASP A 364 -13.94 -19.58 5.45
CA ASP A 364 -14.32 -19.81 6.85
C ASP A 364 -13.79 -18.72 7.79
N MET A 365 -12.56 -18.25 7.55
CA MET A 365 -12.01 -17.10 8.28
C MET A 365 -12.85 -15.85 8.04
N CYS A 366 -13.23 -15.56 6.79
CA CYS A 366 -14.13 -14.46 6.45
C CYS A 366 -15.50 -14.57 7.14
N GLN A 367 -16.11 -15.77 7.15
CA GLN A 367 -17.38 -15.98 7.84
C GLN A 367 -17.25 -15.80 9.36
N GLN A 368 -16.10 -16.11 9.96
CA GLN A 368 -15.83 -15.83 11.38
C GLN A 368 -15.66 -14.34 11.65
N ILE A 369 -14.95 -13.60 10.78
CA ILE A 369 -14.84 -12.14 10.88
C ILE A 369 -16.24 -11.52 10.86
N HIS A 370 -17.10 -11.97 9.94
CA HIS A 370 -18.48 -11.51 9.86
C HIS A 370 -19.25 -11.76 11.16
N LYS A 371 -19.23 -13.01 11.66
CA LYS A 371 -19.92 -13.40 12.91
C LYS A 371 -19.41 -12.66 14.14
N SER A 372 -18.14 -12.25 14.15
CA SER A 372 -17.54 -11.48 15.24
C SER A 372 -17.97 -10.01 15.28
N GLY A 373 -18.72 -9.53 14.28
CA GLY A 373 -19.14 -8.13 14.16
C GLY A 373 -18.04 -7.20 13.62
N ASN A 374 -16.89 -7.75 13.21
CA ASN A 374 -15.75 -7.00 12.67
C ASN A 374 -15.78 -6.88 11.13
N ASP A 375 -16.91 -7.21 10.51
CA ASP A 375 -17.05 -7.05 9.06
C ASP A 375 -17.09 -5.58 8.63
N VAL A 376 -16.72 -5.35 7.38
CA VAL A 376 -16.76 -4.03 6.76
C VAL A 376 -17.61 -4.09 5.51
N TYR A 377 -18.24 -2.97 5.18
CA TYR A 377 -18.94 -2.85 3.91
C TYR A 377 -17.94 -2.92 2.76
N GLY A 378 -18.25 -3.74 1.76
CA GLY A 378 -17.56 -3.73 0.48
C GLY A 378 -17.86 -2.44 -0.29
N PRO A 379 -17.10 -2.15 -1.35
CA PRO A 379 -17.39 -1.01 -2.21
C PRO A 379 -18.78 -1.13 -2.85
N ASN A 380 -19.49 -0.02 -2.97
CA ASN A 380 -20.78 0.08 -3.66
C ASN A 380 -20.65 0.84 -4.99
N THR A 381 -19.45 0.83 -5.57
CA THR A 381 -19.17 1.43 -6.88
C THR A 381 -18.01 0.70 -7.55
N PRO A 382 -18.06 0.46 -8.88
CA PRO A 382 -16.95 -0.09 -9.62
C PRO A 382 -15.71 0.81 -9.58
N SER A 383 -15.87 2.12 -9.42
CA SER A 383 -14.79 3.11 -9.35
C SER A 383 -14.01 3.07 -8.02
N SER A 384 -14.04 1.95 -7.31
CA SER A 384 -13.31 1.74 -6.06
C SER A 384 -11.80 1.67 -6.29
N ARG A 385 -11.04 2.05 -5.27
CA ARG A 385 -9.56 1.89 -5.24
C ARG A 385 -9.14 0.42 -5.24
N TYR A 386 -10.04 -0.49 -4.87
CA TYR A 386 -9.87 -1.94 -5.00
C TYR A 386 -9.48 -2.36 -6.42
N ILE A 387 -9.96 -1.63 -7.42
CA ILE A 387 -9.57 -1.86 -8.81
C ILE A 387 -8.68 -0.72 -9.30
N THR A 388 -9.13 0.53 -9.14
CA THR A 388 -8.45 1.69 -9.75
C THR A 388 -7.07 2.03 -9.17
N GLU A 389 -6.71 1.48 -8.01
CA GLU A 389 -5.39 1.65 -7.39
C GLU A 389 -4.65 0.31 -7.31
N ASP A 390 -5.29 -0.71 -6.75
CA ASP A 390 -4.64 -1.99 -6.46
C ASP A 390 -4.29 -2.83 -7.68
N VAL A 391 -5.12 -2.81 -8.74
CA VAL A 391 -4.81 -3.51 -9.99
C VAL A 391 -3.57 -2.89 -10.66
N PRO A 392 -3.56 -1.59 -11.03
CA PRO A 392 -2.41 -1.01 -11.70
C PRO A 392 -1.17 -0.98 -10.79
N PHE A 393 -1.28 -0.56 -9.52
CA PHE A 393 -0.09 -0.28 -8.69
C PHE A 393 0.33 -1.43 -7.76
N GLY A 394 -0.48 -2.47 -7.64
CA GLY A 394 -0.16 -3.69 -6.90
C GLY A 394 0.06 -4.87 -7.83
N LEU A 395 -0.99 -5.32 -8.52
CA LEU A 395 -0.95 -6.57 -9.31
C LEU A 395 0.04 -6.51 -10.48
N VAL A 396 0.14 -5.38 -11.18
CA VAL A 396 1.08 -5.24 -12.30
C VAL A 396 2.53 -5.42 -11.84
N LEU A 397 2.88 -4.93 -10.65
CA LEU A 397 4.21 -5.17 -10.06
C LEU A 397 4.39 -6.67 -9.79
N THR A 398 3.44 -7.31 -9.12
CA THR A 398 3.53 -8.76 -8.81
C THR A 398 3.69 -9.59 -10.08
N ALA A 399 2.88 -9.34 -11.12
CA ALA A 399 2.99 -10.03 -12.41
C ALA A 399 4.35 -9.79 -13.09
N THR A 400 4.86 -8.55 -13.03
CA THR A 400 6.19 -8.20 -13.57
C THR A 400 7.30 -8.97 -12.87
N LEU A 401 7.30 -8.98 -11.53
CA LEU A 401 8.26 -9.74 -10.73
C LEU A 401 8.17 -11.24 -11.02
N GLY A 402 6.96 -11.78 -11.16
CA GLY A 402 6.75 -13.18 -11.51
C GLY A 402 7.41 -13.58 -12.83
N ARG A 403 7.28 -12.75 -13.86
CA ARG A 403 7.99 -12.98 -15.13
C ARG A 403 9.51 -12.89 -14.97
N MET A 404 10.01 -11.91 -14.21
CA MET A 404 11.46 -11.75 -13.97
C MET A 404 12.10 -12.96 -13.29
N VAL A 405 11.38 -13.65 -12.39
CA VAL A 405 11.90 -14.81 -11.64
C VAL A 405 11.48 -16.16 -12.20
N GLY A 406 10.87 -16.20 -13.39
CA GLY A 406 10.40 -17.44 -14.02
C GLY A 406 9.25 -18.12 -13.27
N ARG A 407 8.45 -17.34 -12.51
CA ARG A 407 7.22 -17.77 -11.81
C ARG A 407 6.05 -16.87 -12.22
N PRO A 408 5.53 -16.98 -13.46
CA PRO A 408 4.44 -16.12 -13.92
C PRO A 408 3.20 -16.23 -13.02
N ALA A 409 2.63 -15.08 -12.62
CA ALA A 409 1.39 -15.01 -11.86
C ALA A 409 0.18 -14.97 -12.81
N LEU A 410 -0.19 -16.12 -13.37
CA LEU A 410 -1.19 -16.24 -14.43
C LEU A 410 -2.59 -15.81 -13.99
N LEU A 411 -2.98 -16.05 -12.74
CA LEU A 411 -4.25 -15.59 -12.18
C LEU A 411 -4.24 -14.08 -11.97
N HIS A 412 -3.12 -13.51 -11.53
CA HIS A 412 -2.96 -12.05 -11.46
C HIS A 412 -3.07 -11.41 -12.85
N GLU A 413 -2.34 -11.94 -13.84
CA GLU A 413 -2.38 -11.46 -15.23
C GLU A 413 -3.78 -11.58 -15.83
N SER A 414 -4.46 -12.71 -15.61
CA SER A 414 -5.84 -12.92 -16.04
C SER A 414 -6.80 -11.93 -15.38
N GLY A 415 -6.64 -11.68 -14.08
CA GLY A 415 -7.41 -10.70 -13.34
C GLY A 415 -7.25 -9.29 -13.90
N ILE A 416 -6.02 -8.88 -14.21
CA ILE A 416 -5.73 -7.60 -14.88
C ILE A 416 -6.44 -7.53 -16.24
N MET A 417 -6.36 -8.58 -17.06
CA MET A 417 -7.01 -8.62 -18.38
C MET A 417 -8.54 -8.54 -18.28
N ILE A 418 -9.15 -9.23 -17.32
CA ILE A 418 -10.59 -9.16 -17.06
C ILE A 418 -10.99 -7.75 -16.62
N CYS A 419 -10.25 -7.16 -15.67
CA CYS A 419 -10.48 -5.78 -15.24
C CYS A 419 -10.33 -4.80 -16.41
N ASN A 420 -9.33 -4.98 -17.28
CA ASN A 420 -9.17 -4.15 -18.47
C ASN A 420 -10.42 -4.20 -19.36
N SER A 421 -10.97 -5.39 -19.58
CA SER A 421 -12.19 -5.57 -20.37
C SER A 421 -13.43 -4.98 -19.70
N MET A 422 -13.60 -5.19 -18.39
CA MET A 422 -14.76 -4.69 -17.65
C MET A 422 -14.78 -3.16 -17.55
N TYR A 423 -13.60 -2.53 -17.44
CA TYR A 423 -13.47 -1.09 -17.22
C TYR A 423 -13.17 -0.31 -18.51
N GLY A 424 -12.92 -0.99 -19.64
CA GLY A 424 -12.50 -0.35 -20.89
C GLY A 424 -11.21 0.46 -20.75
N CYS A 425 -10.31 0.01 -19.87
CA CYS A 425 -9.12 0.75 -19.45
C CYS A 425 -7.93 -0.19 -19.39
N ASP A 426 -6.78 0.19 -19.95
CA ASP A 426 -5.55 -0.60 -19.78
C ASP A 426 -4.88 -0.25 -18.44
N PHE A 427 -5.06 -1.10 -17.43
CA PHE A 427 -4.44 -0.92 -16.11
C PHE A 427 -2.93 -1.14 -16.10
N VAL A 428 -2.36 -1.87 -17.06
CA VAL A 428 -0.90 -1.95 -17.20
C VAL A 428 -0.36 -0.58 -17.60
N ALA A 429 -0.99 0.06 -18.60
CA ALA A 429 -0.65 1.40 -19.03
C ALA A 429 -1.00 2.51 -18.01
N LYS A 430 -1.81 2.22 -16.98
CA LYS A 430 -2.07 3.17 -15.88
C LYS A 430 -0.97 3.21 -14.83
N ASN A 431 -0.11 2.20 -14.78
CA ASN A 431 1.04 2.22 -13.88
C ASN A 431 2.19 3.03 -14.49
N ASP A 432 2.11 4.35 -14.32
CA ASP A 432 3.09 5.31 -14.82
C ASP A 432 4.43 5.25 -14.08
N LEU A 433 4.45 4.76 -12.83
CA LEU A 433 5.67 4.51 -12.07
C LEU A 433 6.50 3.39 -12.70
N LEU A 434 5.91 2.22 -12.93
CA LEU A 434 6.65 1.07 -13.47
C LEU A 434 7.08 1.31 -14.92
N GLN A 435 6.26 1.98 -15.73
CA GLN A 435 6.66 2.38 -17.08
C GLN A 435 7.90 3.27 -17.08
N ALA A 436 7.96 4.24 -16.16
CA ALA A 436 9.12 5.12 -16.06
C ALA A 436 10.35 4.41 -15.46
N LEU A 437 10.14 3.38 -14.64
CA LEU A 437 11.22 2.55 -14.10
C LEU A 437 11.81 1.58 -15.12
N LYS A 438 11.08 1.21 -16.18
CA LYS A 438 11.57 0.33 -17.27
C LYS A 438 12.18 -0.98 -16.74
N LEU A 439 11.42 -1.70 -15.90
CA LEU A 439 11.90 -2.92 -15.26
C LEU A 439 12.22 -4.05 -16.24
N ASP A 440 11.61 -4.03 -17.43
CA ASP A 440 11.88 -4.93 -18.55
C ASP A 440 13.27 -4.72 -19.17
N GLU A 441 13.90 -3.58 -18.94
CA GLU A 441 15.26 -3.27 -19.34
C GLU A 441 16.30 -3.61 -18.25
N MET A 442 15.89 -4.21 -17.12
CA MET A 442 16.77 -4.55 -15.98
C MET A 442 16.88 -6.05 -15.75
N THR A 443 18.08 -6.52 -15.38
CA THR A 443 18.20 -7.86 -14.78
C THR A 443 17.67 -7.86 -13.34
N LEU A 444 17.41 -9.06 -12.81
CA LEU A 444 16.99 -9.21 -11.41
C LEU A 444 18.05 -8.67 -10.45
N GLU A 445 19.33 -8.92 -10.71
CA GLU A 445 20.45 -8.45 -9.90
C GLU A 445 20.55 -6.91 -9.91
N GLU A 446 20.33 -6.29 -11.07
CA GLU A 446 20.31 -4.83 -11.21
C GLU A 446 19.17 -4.23 -10.39
N LEU A 447 17.96 -4.81 -10.49
CA LEU A 447 16.81 -4.39 -9.69
C LEU A 447 17.09 -4.53 -8.19
N GLN A 448 17.55 -5.71 -7.75
CA GLN A 448 17.83 -5.99 -6.34
C GLN A 448 18.89 -5.05 -5.76
N ARG A 449 19.92 -4.70 -6.52
CA ARG A 449 20.91 -3.70 -6.10
C ARG A 449 20.32 -2.30 -6.06
N ALA A 450 19.55 -1.91 -7.07
CA ALA A 450 18.96 -0.58 -7.15
C ALA A 450 17.98 -0.32 -5.98
N ILE A 451 17.16 -1.29 -5.61
CA ILE A 451 16.21 -1.14 -4.48
C ILE A 451 16.87 -1.16 -3.10
N ARG A 452 18.09 -1.69 -2.97
CA ARG A 452 18.85 -1.70 -1.70
C ARG A 452 19.68 -0.44 -1.53
N THR A 453 20.33 -0.01 -2.60
CA THR A 453 21.32 1.08 -2.57
C THR A 453 20.78 2.42 -3.06
N GLY A 454 19.69 2.41 -3.84
CA GLY A 454 19.20 3.58 -4.53
C GLY A 454 20.01 3.98 -5.77
N ARG A 455 21.01 3.20 -6.19
CA ARG A 455 21.93 3.54 -7.31
C ARG A 455 21.87 2.55 -8.46
N ASN A 456 22.12 3.01 -9.69
CA ASN A 456 22.25 2.16 -10.88
C ASN A 456 23.69 1.60 -11.03
N VAL A 457 23.80 0.40 -11.62
CA VAL A 457 25.04 -0.37 -11.83
C VAL A 457 26.09 0.34 -12.69
N VAL A 458 25.65 1.19 -13.61
CA VAL A 458 26.50 1.75 -14.67
C VAL A 458 27.59 2.69 -14.12
N LEU A 459 27.44 3.20 -12.89
CA LEU A 459 28.35 4.19 -12.33
C LEU A 459 29.55 3.62 -11.55
N ASP A 460 29.46 2.42 -10.98
CA ASP A 460 30.60 1.82 -10.28
C ASP A 460 31.71 1.38 -11.25
N GLN A 461 31.34 0.92 -12.46
CA GLN A 461 32.33 0.51 -13.47
C GLN A 461 33.14 1.67 -14.07
N GLN A 462 32.70 2.93 -13.90
CA GLN A 462 33.48 4.09 -14.30
C GLN A 462 34.40 4.62 -13.19
N GLN A 463 34.14 4.28 -11.92
CA GLN A 463 35.04 4.64 -10.81
C GLN A 463 36.16 3.61 -10.59
N GLU A 464 35.98 2.35 -10.98
CA GLU A 464 37.03 1.32 -10.86
C GLU A 464 38.08 1.32 -11.99
N ARG A 465 37.90 2.12 -13.05
CA ARG A 465 38.90 2.30 -14.11
C ARG A 465 39.85 3.46 -13.81
N THR A 466 40.59 3.38 -12.72
CA THR A 466 41.81 4.19 -12.54
C THR A 466 42.90 3.59 -13.44
N PRO A 467 43.50 4.34 -14.38
CA PRO A 467 44.63 3.82 -15.14
C PRO A 467 45.79 3.62 -14.17
N THR A 468 46.20 2.38 -13.98
CA THR A 468 47.45 2.04 -13.32
C THR A 468 48.55 2.72 -14.11
N SER A 469 49.15 3.76 -13.53
CA SER A 469 50.31 4.43 -14.09
C SER A 469 51.47 3.45 -14.10
N VAL A 470 51.79 2.94 -15.30
CA VAL A 470 53.05 2.24 -15.53
C VAL A 470 54.14 3.31 -15.63
N LYS A 471 55.13 3.18 -14.75
CA LYS A 471 56.36 3.98 -14.68
C LYS A 471 57.22 3.83 -15.91
#